data_AF-A0A497T749-F1
#
_entry.id   AF-A0A497T749-F1
#
_cell.length_a   1.000
_cell.length_b   1.000
_cell.length_c   1.000
_cell.angle_alpha   90.00
_cell.angle_beta   90.00
_cell.angle_gamma   90.00
#
_symmetry.space_group_name_H-M   'P 1'
#
loop_
_entity.id
_entity.type
_entity.pdbx_description
1 polymer ?
#
loop_
_entity_poly.entity_id
_entity_poly.type
_entity_poly.pdbx_seq_one_letter_code
_entity_poly.pdbx_strand_id
1 'polypeptide(L)'
;MAIVEFRKADLERLVGRKLTDRDYRERIPMLGCPLEKIDRESVWFEIFPDRPDMLSLEGFARAVKHFLDIEKPKISYDLIWEGKELKVEKVRARPEIVAGIVRGIKLTDDLISSLMQVQEKIHETLGRGRKKVAIGIHDLDKIEWPLLYCEAGPDSISFVPLGDRKEMTLREICQAHPKGMAYGGILKESKKWPVILDSHGRVISFPPIINSELTKVTQKTRNLFIDITGTHLPTLEATLNTLMTSFWERGCRLEAVRVGKRIYPDLNPRKLRLDLRYANKLLDLDLKPWELKPLLERMGLGYENGMVIIPPYRIDIMHQIDLVEELAIAYGYHNFEPKIPQIPTLAKRLERNEVID
;
A
#
# COMPACT_ATOMS: atom_id res chain seq x y z
N MET A 1 -3.00 5.57 -12.68
CA MET A 1 -2.71 6.53 -11.59
C MET A 1 -3.96 6.72 -10.76
N ALA A 2 -3.85 7.19 -9.52
CA ALA A 2 -5.00 7.35 -8.63
C ALA A 2 -5.03 8.75 -8.04
N ILE A 3 -6.13 9.47 -8.25
CA ILE A 3 -6.36 10.73 -7.56
C ILE A 3 -6.82 10.42 -6.13
N VAL A 4 -6.11 10.97 -5.16
CA VAL A 4 -6.39 10.80 -3.73
C VAL A 4 -6.67 12.16 -3.12
N GLU A 5 -7.77 12.24 -2.36
CA GLU A 5 -8.15 13.42 -1.60
C GLU A 5 -7.54 13.36 -0.21
N PHE A 6 -6.94 14.47 0.23
CA PHE A 6 -6.46 14.64 1.59
C PHE A 6 -7.07 15.91 2.20
N ARG A 7 -7.69 15.78 3.37
CA ARG A 7 -8.07 16.96 4.16
C ARG A 7 -6.81 17.66 4.66
N LYS A 8 -6.68 18.95 4.37
CA LYS A 8 -5.48 19.74 4.68
C LYS A 8 -5.16 19.69 6.18
N ALA A 9 -6.18 19.84 7.03
CA ALA A 9 -6.01 19.82 8.49
C ALA A 9 -5.41 18.50 9.00
N ASP A 10 -5.83 17.36 8.44
CA ASP A 10 -5.34 16.05 8.85
C ASP A 10 -3.93 15.79 8.33
N LEU A 11 -3.66 16.19 7.07
CA LEU A 11 -2.32 16.11 6.47
C LEU A 11 -1.31 16.96 7.25
N GLU A 12 -1.61 18.22 7.52
CA GLU A 12 -0.74 19.12 8.30
C GLU A 12 -0.52 18.62 9.72
N ARG A 13 -1.55 18.02 10.35
CA ARG A 13 -1.42 17.41 11.68
C ARG A 13 -0.42 16.25 11.67
N LEU A 14 -0.48 15.36 10.67
CA LEU A 14 0.45 14.23 10.56
C LEU A 14 1.84 14.66 10.10
N VAL A 15 1.93 15.69 9.27
CA VAL A 15 3.20 16.31 8.87
C VAL A 15 3.86 17.05 10.04
N GLY A 16 3.07 17.50 11.02
CA GLY A 16 3.56 18.18 12.22
C GLY A 16 3.79 19.69 12.04
N ARG A 17 3.38 20.26 10.90
CA ARG A 17 3.40 21.72 10.66
C ARG A 17 2.34 22.13 9.64
N LYS A 18 2.02 23.42 9.63
CA LYS A 18 1.24 24.04 8.55
C LYS A 18 2.03 24.04 7.25
N LEU A 19 1.35 23.74 6.15
CA LEU A 19 1.93 23.72 4.81
C LEU A 19 1.55 25.01 4.09
N THR A 20 2.53 25.61 3.43
CA THR A 20 2.35 26.83 2.64
C THR A 20 1.74 26.52 1.27
N ASP A 21 1.18 27.54 0.60
CA ASP A 21 0.71 27.38 -0.79
C ASP A 21 1.85 26.92 -1.72
N ARG A 22 3.07 27.37 -1.45
CA ARG A 22 4.29 26.92 -2.13
C ARG A 22 4.58 25.43 -1.90
N ASP A 23 4.42 24.95 -0.67
CA ASP A 23 4.61 23.53 -0.38
C ASP A 23 3.64 22.68 -1.22
N TYR A 24 2.35 23.06 -1.27
CA TYR A 24 1.33 22.34 -2.02
C TYR A 24 1.49 22.41 -3.54
N ARG A 25 1.82 23.59 -4.08
CA ARG A 25 1.80 23.85 -5.53
C ARG A 25 3.12 23.59 -6.24
N GLU A 26 4.25 23.76 -5.54
CA GLU A 26 5.57 23.68 -6.16
C GLU A 26 6.40 22.52 -5.60
N ARG A 27 6.42 22.35 -4.27
CA ARG A 27 7.37 21.39 -3.66
C ARG A 27 6.85 19.96 -3.69
N ILE A 28 5.69 19.70 -3.10
CA ILE A 28 5.12 18.34 -3.03
C ILE A 28 4.98 17.69 -4.42
N PRO A 29 4.54 18.41 -5.48
CA PRO A 29 4.48 17.84 -6.83
C PRO A 29 5.79 17.24 -7.35
N MET A 30 6.95 17.73 -6.86
CA MET A 30 8.27 17.22 -7.25
C MET A 30 8.50 15.77 -6.80
N LEU A 31 7.73 15.25 -5.85
CA LEU A 31 7.76 13.84 -5.45
C LEU A 31 7.20 12.87 -6.50
N GLY A 32 6.80 13.37 -7.68
CA GLY A 32 6.09 12.56 -8.67
C GLY A 32 4.61 12.39 -8.30
N CYS A 33 4.02 13.41 -7.68
CA CYS A 33 2.60 13.43 -7.36
C CYS A 33 1.98 14.78 -7.73
N PRO A 34 1.60 15.01 -9.00
CA PRO A 34 1.12 16.32 -9.43
C PRO A 34 -0.15 16.73 -8.68
N LEU A 35 -0.25 18.03 -8.44
CA LEU A 35 -1.41 18.64 -7.81
C LEU A 35 -2.55 18.73 -8.83
N GLU A 36 -3.62 17.98 -8.60
CA GLU A 36 -4.81 18.00 -9.45
C GLU A 36 -5.74 19.15 -9.08
N LYS A 37 -5.99 19.32 -7.79
CA LYS A 37 -6.92 20.33 -7.27
C LYS A 37 -6.54 20.72 -5.85
N ILE A 38 -6.80 21.97 -5.50
CA ILE A 38 -6.72 22.45 -4.11
C ILE A 38 -7.88 23.40 -3.85
N ASP A 39 -8.52 23.25 -2.69
CA ASP A 39 -9.48 24.23 -2.18
C ASP A 39 -9.17 24.61 -0.72
N ARG A 40 -10.16 25.16 -0.02
CA ARG A 40 -10.00 25.64 1.35
C ARG A 40 -9.76 24.50 2.33
N GLU A 41 -10.39 23.35 2.14
CA GLU A 41 -10.39 22.26 3.13
C GLU A 41 -9.57 21.05 2.69
N SER A 42 -9.53 20.78 1.39
CA SER A 42 -8.96 19.56 0.82
C SER A 42 -7.96 19.86 -0.30
N VAL A 43 -7.09 18.88 -0.53
CA VAL A 43 -6.10 18.85 -1.60
C VAL A 43 -6.14 17.49 -2.30
N TRP A 44 -6.03 17.48 -3.62
CA TRP A 44 -6.05 16.28 -4.45
C TRP A 44 -4.73 16.16 -5.18
N PHE A 45 -4.05 15.04 -4.93
CA PHE A 45 -2.82 14.69 -5.64
C PHE A 45 -3.06 13.44 -6.47
N GLU A 46 -2.49 13.42 -7.67
CA GLU A 46 -2.39 12.20 -8.44
C GLU A 46 -1.19 11.38 -7.93
N ILE A 47 -1.45 10.16 -7.46
CA ILE A 47 -0.43 9.25 -6.97
C ILE A 47 -0.05 8.26 -8.07
N PHE A 48 1.24 8.18 -8.37
CA PHE A 48 1.75 7.28 -9.38
C PHE A 48 1.76 5.82 -8.90
N PRO A 49 1.60 4.83 -9.82
CA PRO A 49 1.35 3.44 -9.43
C PRO A 49 2.51 2.73 -8.73
N ASP A 50 3.73 3.22 -8.93
CA ASP A 50 4.98 2.74 -8.35
C ASP A 50 5.09 3.05 -6.84
N ARG A 51 4.40 4.09 -6.36
CA ARG A 51 4.41 4.51 -4.96
C ARG A 51 3.07 4.29 -4.25
N PRO A 52 2.61 3.03 -4.12
CA PRO A 52 1.36 2.72 -3.45
C PRO A 52 1.38 3.03 -1.95
N ASP A 53 2.57 3.23 -1.36
CA ASP A 53 2.72 3.72 0.02
C ASP A 53 2.05 5.09 0.22
N MET A 54 2.01 5.92 -0.84
CA MET A 54 1.43 7.26 -0.82
C MET A 54 -0.09 7.29 -1.05
N LEU A 55 -0.75 6.13 -1.22
CA LEU A 55 -2.22 6.08 -1.38
C LEU A 55 -2.98 6.35 -0.07
N SER A 56 -2.29 6.28 1.06
CA SER A 56 -2.83 6.57 2.39
C SER A 56 -2.41 7.95 2.87
N LEU A 57 -3.25 8.59 3.67
CA LEU A 57 -2.93 9.89 4.28
C LEU A 57 -1.63 9.80 5.09
N GLU A 58 -1.44 8.70 5.83
CA GLU A 58 -0.28 8.47 6.68
C GLU A 58 0.99 8.30 5.86
N GLY A 59 0.94 7.48 4.81
CA GLY A 59 2.09 7.26 3.92
C GLY A 59 2.43 8.49 3.08
N PHE A 60 1.42 9.23 2.62
CA PHE A 60 1.62 10.52 1.94
C PHE A 60 2.23 11.55 2.89
N ALA A 61 1.69 11.72 4.10
CA ALA A 61 2.24 12.61 5.12
C ALA A 61 3.69 12.25 5.47
N ARG A 62 4.00 10.95 5.60
CA ARG A 62 5.37 10.45 5.81
C ARG A 62 6.31 10.86 4.68
N ALA A 63 5.92 10.66 3.42
CA ALA A 63 6.73 11.08 2.27
C ALA A 63 6.97 12.60 2.27
N VAL A 64 5.92 13.40 2.53
CA VAL A 64 6.02 14.86 2.63
C VAL A 64 6.93 15.30 3.77
N LYS A 65 6.84 14.68 4.96
CA LYS A 65 7.72 14.99 6.10
C LYS A 65 9.19 14.86 5.73
N HIS A 66 9.54 13.75 5.11
CA HIS A 66 10.92 13.48 4.71
C HIS A 66 11.37 14.47 3.64
N PHE A 67 10.55 14.66 2.59
CA PHE A 67 10.91 15.49 1.44
C PHE A 67 11.10 16.95 1.80
N LEU A 68 10.33 17.46 2.76
CA LEU A 68 10.44 18.83 3.25
C LEU A 68 11.48 19.00 4.36
N ASP A 69 12.31 17.99 4.64
CA ASP A 69 13.32 17.94 5.72
C ASP A 69 12.75 18.20 7.12
N ILE A 70 11.50 17.78 7.38
CA ILE A 70 10.82 17.98 8.67
C ILE A 70 11.21 16.89 9.66
N GLU A 71 11.27 15.64 9.20
CA GLU A 71 11.64 14.47 10.00
C GLU A 71 12.58 13.58 9.19
N LYS A 72 13.54 12.92 9.86
CA LYS A 72 14.40 11.92 9.23
C LYS A 72 13.66 10.58 9.12
N PRO A 73 13.91 9.77 8.08
CA PRO A 73 13.20 8.52 7.91
C PRO A 73 13.51 7.50 9.00
N LYS A 74 12.46 6.81 9.42
CA LYS A 74 12.57 5.62 10.25
C LYS A 74 12.59 4.38 9.35
N ILE A 75 13.66 3.62 9.48
CA ILE A 75 13.97 2.45 8.65
C ILE A 75 13.69 1.12 9.35
N SER A 76 13.27 1.15 10.62
CA SER A 76 12.98 -0.03 11.44
C SER A 76 11.62 0.10 12.10
N TYR A 77 10.89 -1.02 12.17
CA TYR A 77 9.56 -1.10 12.73
C TYR A 77 9.51 -2.24 13.75
N ASP A 78 9.14 -1.92 14.99
CA ASP A 78 9.03 -2.92 16.04
C ASP A 78 7.79 -3.80 15.83
N LEU A 79 7.98 -5.11 15.97
CA LEU A 79 6.92 -6.11 15.86
C LEU A 79 6.82 -6.91 17.14
N ILE A 80 5.60 -7.01 17.67
CA ILE A 80 5.26 -7.86 18.81
C ILE A 80 4.88 -9.24 18.28
N TRP A 81 5.19 -10.29 19.05
CA TRP A 81 4.76 -11.65 18.76
C TRP A 81 4.02 -12.25 19.96
N GLU A 82 2.70 -12.48 19.80
CA GLU A 82 1.85 -13.08 20.84
C GLU A 82 1.35 -14.50 20.51
N GLY A 83 1.92 -15.15 19.48
CA GLY A 83 1.59 -16.55 19.18
C GLY A 83 0.35 -16.78 18.32
N LYS A 84 -0.21 -15.75 17.67
CA LYS A 84 -1.40 -15.88 16.82
C LYS A 84 -1.09 -16.65 15.53
N GLU A 85 -1.93 -17.63 15.19
CA GLU A 85 -1.73 -18.54 14.05
C GLU A 85 -2.91 -18.57 13.08
N LEU A 86 -2.61 -18.42 11.79
CA LEU A 86 -3.50 -18.61 10.65
C LEU A 86 -3.02 -19.82 9.85
N LYS A 87 -3.76 -20.93 9.97
CA LYS A 87 -3.48 -22.15 9.22
C LYS A 87 -3.92 -21.97 7.77
N VAL A 88 -3.15 -22.51 6.83
CA VAL A 88 -3.39 -22.35 5.39
C VAL A 88 -3.51 -23.72 4.74
N GLU A 89 -4.66 -24.00 4.16
CA GLU A 89 -4.89 -25.14 3.28
C GLU A 89 -4.67 -24.77 1.80
N LYS A 90 -4.74 -25.76 0.91
CA LYS A 90 -4.59 -25.54 -0.53
C LYS A 90 -5.84 -24.87 -1.10
N VAL A 91 -5.75 -23.58 -1.38
CA VAL A 91 -6.81 -22.78 -2.00
C VAL A 91 -6.46 -22.49 -3.47
N ARG A 92 -7.00 -23.25 -4.41
CA ARG A 92 -6.60 -23.23 -5.83
C ARG A 92 -6.93 -21.91 -6.52
N ALA A 93 -8.13 -21.38 -6.28
CA ALA A 93 -8.58 -20.16 -6.94
C ALA A 93 -7.85 -18.90 -6.44
N ARG A 94 -7.26 -18.97 -5.24
CA ARG A 94 -6.64 -17.82 -4.56
C ARG A 94 -5.57 -18.31 -3.57
N PRO A 95 -4.39 -18.75 -4.07
CA PRO A 95 -3.44 -19.55 -3.30
C PRO A 95 -2.72 -18.80 -2.18
N GLU A 96 -2.61 -17.48 -2.27
CA GLU A 96 -1.76 -16.70 -1.37
C GLU A 96 -2.58 -15.94 -0.33
N ILE A 97 -2.07 -15.91 0.90
CA ILE A 97 -2.59 -15.11 2.01
C ILE A 97 -1.43 -14.62 2.90
N VAL A 98 -1.52 -13.37 3.32
CA VAL A 98 -0.66 -12.76 4.36
C VAL A 98 -1.54 -12.06 5.38
N ALA A 99 -1.04 -11.85 6.60
CA ALA A 99 -1.82 -11.19 7.63
C ALA A 99 -0.96 -10.44 8.65
N GLY A 100 -1.55 -9.47 9.33
CA GLY A 100 -0.92 -8.71 10.40
C GLY A 100 -1.97 -8.18 11.39
N ILE A 101 -1.52 -7.83 12.59
CA ILE A 101 -2.38 -7.30 13.65
C ILE A 101 -1.93 -5.90 14.05
N VAL A 102 -2.90 -5.00 14.21
CA VAL A 102 -2.67 -3.64 14.70
C VAL A 102 -3.37 -3.48 16.06
N ARG A 103 -2.62 -3.07 17.09
CA ARG A 103 -3.12 -2.91 18.46
C ARG A 103 -3.18 -1.45 18.88
N GLY A 104 -4.23 -1.11 19.62
CA GLY A 104 -4.35 0.20 20.28
C GLY A 104 -4.78 1.33 19.34
N ILE A 105 -5.50 1.03 18.26
CA ILE A 105 -6.01 2.06 17.36
C ILE A 105 -7.22 2.78 17.98
N LYS A 106 -7.26 4.11 17.86
CA LYS A 106 -8.42 4.91 18.21
C LYS A 106 -9.19 5.31 16.95
N LEU A 107 -10.22 4.55 16.63
CA LEU A 107 -11.04 4.77 15.44
C LEU A 107 -12.07 5.89 15.65
N THR A 108 -12.08 6.83 14.72
CA THR A 108 -13.15 7.81 14.49
C THR A 108 -13.83 7.51 13.16
N ASP A 109 -15.01 8.08 12.89
CA ASP A 109 -15.67 7.89 11.58
C ASP A 109 -14.78 8.33 10.42
N ASP A 110 -14.11 9.47 10.57
CA ASP A 110 -13.15 9.98 9.56
C ASP A 110 -12.00 8.99 9.31
N LEU A 111 -11.48 8.36 10.36
CA LEU A 111 -10.40 7.37 10.22
C LEU A 111 -10.91 6.06 9.59
N ILE A 112 -12.12 5.62 9.94
CA ILE A 112 -12.74 4.45 9.32
C ILE A 112 -12.96 4.73 7.83
N SER A 113 -13.51 5.89 7.49
CA SER A 113 -13.73 6.31 6.11
C SER A 113 -12.42 6.38 5.32
N SER A 114 -11.38 6.99 5.89
CA SER A 114 -10.05 7.05 5.29
C SER A 114 -9.47 5.65 5.07
N LEU A 115 -9.61 4.75 6.04
CA LEU A 115 -9.13 3.37 5.90
C LEU A 115 -9.87 2.60 4.78
N MET A 116 -11.19 2.79 4.66
CA MET A 116 -11.98 2.19 3.57
C MET A 116 -11.56 2.77 2.22
N GLN A 117 -11.30 4.08 2.13
CA GLN A 117 -10.82 4.71 0.89
C GLN A 117 -9.47 4.13 0.45
N VAL A 118 -8.51 3.95 1.38
CA VAL A 118 -7.22 3.32 1.08
C VAL A 118 -7.42 1.89 0.59
N GLN A 119 -8.27 1.12 1.27
CA GLN A 119 -8.61 -0.24 0.87
C GLN A 119 -9.16 -0.27 -0.57
N GLU A 120 -10.11 0.60 -0.91
CA GLU A 120 -10.73 0.68 -2.23
C GLU A 120 -9.72 1.08 -3.32
N LYS A 121 -8.90 2.11 -3.06
CA LYS A 121 -7.86 2.54 -4.00
C LYS A 121 -6.85 1.46 -4.28
N ILE A 122 -6.43 0.70 -3.26
CA ILE A 122 -5.54 -0.45 -3.43
C ILE A 122 -6.25 -1.57 -4.22
N HIS A 123 -7.52 -1.86 -3.94
CA HIS A 123 -8.29 -2.88 -4.68
C HIS A 123 -8.41 -2.54 -6.17
N GLU A 124 -8.62 -1.27 -6.51
CA GLU A 124 -8.72 -0.78 -7.88
C GLU A 124 -7.38 -0.83 -8.61
N THR A 125 -6.32 -0.33 -7.97
CA THR A 125 -4.98 -0.19 -8.56
C THR A 125 -4.19 -1.50 -8.50
N LEU A 126 -3.44 -1.73 -7.42
CA LEU A 126 -2.61 -2.92 -7.22
C LEU A 126 -3.43 -4.23 -7.27
N GLY A 127 -4.66 -4.17 -6.79
CA GLY A 127 -5.57 -5.31 -6.70
C GLY A 127 -6.24 -5.69 -8.01
N ARG A 128 -6.17 -4.85 -9.06
CA ARG A 128 -6.82 -5.07 -10.37
C ARG A 128 -8.30 -5.44 -10.22
N GLY A 129 -9.05 -4.63 -9.48
CA GLY A 129 -10.44 -4.92 -9.12
C GLY A 129 -10.55 -6.17 -8.27
N ARG A 130 -9.72 -6.27 -7.21
CA ARG A 130 -9.62 -7.40 -6.27
C ARG A 130 -9.11 -8.74 -6.79
N LYS A 131 -8.95 -8.91 -8.11
CA LYS A 131 -8.44 -10.14 -8.73
C LYS A 131 -7.08 -10.53 -8.17
N LYS A 132 -6.16 -9.57 -8.07
CA LYS A 132 -4.77 -9.78 -7.62
C LYS A 132 -4.60 -9.65 -6.10
N VAL A 133 -5.28 -8.69 -5.47
CA VAL A 133 -5.17 -8.36 -4.04
C VAL A 133 -6.55 -8.03 -3.49
N ALA A 134 -6.94 -8.65 -2.38
CA ALA A 134 -8.12 -8.28 -1.62
C ALA A 134 -7.75 -8.21 -0.15
N ILE A 135 -8.21 -7.16 0.51
CA ILE A 135 -7.88 -6.83 1.90
C ILE A 135 -9.14 -7.03 2.72
N GLY A 136 -9.04 -7.84 3.77
CA GLY A 136 -10.01 -7.91 4.86
C GLY A 136 -9.49 -7.11 6.06
N ILE A 137 -10.36 -6.31 6.68
CA ILE A 137 -10.07 -5.61 7.94
C ILE A 137 -11.17 -6.00 8.91
N HIS A 138 -10.76 -6.51 10.06
CA HIS A 138 -11.61 -7.19 11.02
C HIS A 138 -11.37 -6.64 12.43
N ASP A 139 -12.42 -6.56 13.23
CA ASP A 139 -12.30 -6.38 14.67
C ASP A 139 -11.65 -7.64 15.28
N LEU A 140 -10.39 -7.53 15.70
CA LEU A 140 -9.64 -8.65 16.26
C LEU A 140 -10.31 -9.22 17.50
N ASP A 141 -10.96 -8.39 18.31
CA ASP A 141 -11.54 -8.77 19.60
C ASP A 141 -12.82 -9.61 19.42
N LYS A 142 -13.26 -9.82 18.16
CA LYS A 142 -14.37 -10.70 17.78
C LYS A 142 -13.93 -12.03 17.17
N ILE A 143 -12.62 -12.27 17.05
CA ILE A 143 -12.04 -13.44 16.41
C ILE A 143 -11.52 -14.43 17.45
N GLU A 144 -11.86 -15.71 17.25
CA GLU A 144 -11.35 -16.81 18.06
C GLU A 144 -10.23 -17.56 17.30
N TRP A 145 -9.10 -17.76 17.96
CA TRP A 145 -7.88 -18.30 17.33
C TRP A 145 -7.68 -19.79 17.68
N PRO A 146 -7.04 -20.61 16.82
CA PRO A 146 -6.40 -20.25 15.54
C PRO A 146 -7.41 -20.07 14.40
N LEU A 147 -6.99 -19.33 13.38
CA LEU A 147 -7.76 -19.16 12.14
C LEU A 147 -7.40 -20.24 11.09
N LEU A 148 -8.28 -20.46 10.13
CA LEU A 148 -8.10 -21.37 9.00
C LEU A 148 -8.48 -20.70 7.67
N TYR A 149 -7.55 -20.64 6.72
CA TYR A 149 -7.81 -20.28 5.33
C TYR A 149 -7.95 -21.54 4.48
N CYS A 150 -9.14 -21.78 3.94
CA CYS A 150 -9.48 -23.01 3.21
C CYS A 150 -10.49 -22.76 2.08
N GLU A 151 -10.95 -23.84 1.43
CA GLU A 151 -11.98 -23.81 0.40
C GLU A 151 -13.28 -24.45 0.87
N ALA A 152 -14.40 -23.77 0.66
CA ALA A 152 -15.74 -24.29 0.94
C ALA A 152 -16.58 -24.43 -0.35
N GLY A 153 -17.52 -25.37 -0.35
CA GLY A 153 -18.52 -25.46 -1.41
C GLY A 153 -19.47 -24.26 -1.35
N PRO A 154 -19.97 -23.73 -2.49
CA PRO A 154 -20.85 -22.55 -2.52
C PRO A 154 -22.09 -22.62 -1.62
N ASP A 155 -22.60 -23.83 -1.39
CA ASP A 155 -23.83 -24.12 -0.64
C ASP A 155 -23.53 -24.84 0.70
N SER A 156 -22.24 -25.02 1.05
CA SER A 156 -21.83 -25.85 2.19
C SER A 156 -21.73 -25.12 3.52
N ILE A 157 -21.64 -23.79 3.48
CA ILE A 157 -21.52 -22.91 4.63
C ILE A 157 -22.31 -21.64 4.39
N SER A 158 -22.75 -21.04 5.49
CA SER A 158 -23.51 -19.79 5.49
C SER A 158 -22.98 -18.86 6.58
N PHE A 159 -23.16 -17.57 6.38
CA PHE A 159 -22.87 -16.53 7.37
C PHE A 159 -23.65 -15.26 7.03
N VAL A 160 -23.66 -14.30 7.96
CA VAL A 160 -24.25 -12.97 7.72
C VAL A 160 -23.19 -12.06 7.08
N PRO A 161 -23.33 -11.65 5.81
CA PRO A 161 -22.37 -10.77 5.17
C PRO A 161 -22.41 -9.35 5.75
N LEU A 162 -21.29 -8.64 5.65
CA LEU A 162 -21.15 -7.27 6.16
C LEU A 162 -22.22 -6.34 5.59
N GLY A 163 -22.95 -5.66 6.47
CA GLY A 163 -24.04 -4.74 6.11
C GLY A 163 -25.43 -5.38 6.07
N ASP A 164 -25.52 -6.69 6.28
CA ASP A 164 -26.77 -7.45 6.25
C ASP A 164 -27.18 -7.99 7.63
N ARG A 165 -28.37 -8.60 7.68
CA ARG A 165 -28.93 -9.22 8.90
C ARG A 165 -29.34 -10.68 8.73
N LYS A 166 -29.35 -11.18 7.49
CA LYS A 166 -29.77 -12.54 7.17
C LYS A 166 -28.55 -13.37 6.87
N GLU A 167 -28.58 -14.59 7.37
CA GLU A 167 -27.59 -15.59 7.00
C GLU A 167 -27.82 -16.02 5.55
N MET A 168 -26.73 -16.14 4.80
CA MET A 168 -26.72 -16.49 3.39
C MET A 168 -25.59 -17.48 3.12
N THR A 169 -25.82 -18.44 2.25
CA THR A 169 -24.77 -19.26 1.63
C THR A 169 -23.85 -18.39 0.78
N LEU A 170 -22.65 -18.90 0.46
CA LEU A 170 -21.74 -18.17 -0.42
C LEU A 170 -22.39 -17.91 -1.79
N ARG A 171 -23.19 -18.86 -2.30
CA ARG A 171 -23.90 -18.73 -3.58
C ARG A 171 -24.91 -17.60 -3.54
N GLU A 172 -25.74 -17.56 -2.51
CA GLU A 172 -26.73 -16.49 -2.33
C GLU A 172 -26.06 -15.13 -2.22
N ILE A 173 -24.94 -15.03 -1.50
CA ILE A 173 -24.13 -13.80 -1.43
C ILE A 173 -23.72 -13.35 -2.83
N CYS A 174 -23.16 -14.25 -3.64
CA CYS A 174 -22.74 -13.93 -5.02
C CYS A 174 -23.91 -13.51 -5.94
N GLN A 175 -25.14 -13.96 -5.65
CA GLN A 175 -26.32 -13.69 -6.48
C GLN A 175 -27.11 -12.45 -6.03
N ALA A 176 -27.15 -12.14 -4.74
CA ALA A 176 -28.03 -11.13 -4.17
C ALA A 176 -27.30 -9.97 -3.49
N HIS A 177 -26.12 -10.21 -2.88
CA HIS A 177 -25.41 -9.14 -2.17
C HIS A 177 -24.70 -8.21 -3.17
N PRO A 178 -24.74 -6.86 -3.01
CA PRO A 178 -24.11 -5.93 -3.96
C PRO A 178 -22.63 -6.23 -4.26
N LYS A 179 -21.83 -6.54 -3.22
CA LYS A 179 -20.42 -6.96 -3.39
C LYS A 179 -20.28 -8.34 -4.05
N GLY A 180 -21.23 -9.24 -3.82
CA GLY A 180 -21.27 -10.55 -4.47
C GLY A 180 -21.55 -10.43 -5.96
N MET A 181 -22.52 -9.61 -6.35
CA MET A 181 -22.80 -9.33 -7.76
C MET A 181 -21.61 -8.65 -8.46
N ALA A 182 -20.94 -7.72 -7.76
CA ALA A 182 -19.80 -6.99 -8.32
C ALA A 182 -18.54 -7.86 -8.50
N TYR A 183 -18.23 -8.74 -7.54
CA TYR A 183 -16.95 -9.44 -7.49
C TYR A 183 -17.04 -10.97 -7.61
N GLY A 184 -18.24 -11.56 -7.54
CA GLY A 184 -18.45 -13.01 -7.59
C GLY A 184 -17.92 -13.66 -8.87
N GLY A 185 -17.88 -12.89 -9.97
CA GLY A 185 -17.28 -13.32 -11.24
C GLY A 185 -15.79 -13.67 -11.16
N ILE A 186 -15.06 -13.23 -10.12
CA ILE A 186 -13.66 -13.61 -9.89
C ILE A 186 -13.51 -15.11 -9.62
N LEU A 187 -14.54 -15.75 -9.03
CA LEU A 187 -14.50 -17.15 -8.60
C LEU A 187 -15.29 -18.10 -9.52
N LYS A 188 -15.83 -17.60 -10.64
CA LYS A 188 -16.76 -18.33 -11.52
C LYS A 188 -16.22 -19.65 -12.08
N GLU A 189 -14.90 -19.75 -12.24
CA GLU A 189 -14.23 -20.94 -12.81
C GLU A 189 -13.91 -21.99 -11.74
N SER A 190 -14.06 -21.65 -10.45
CA SER A 190 -13.77 -22.55 -9.34
C SER A 190 -15.02 -23.24 -8.81
N LYS A 191 -14.88 -24.55 -8.51
CA LYS A 191 -15.93 -25.36 -7.89
C LYS A 191 -16.09 -25.11 -6.39
N LYS A 192 -15.02 -24.67 -5.74
CA LYS A 192 -14.99 -24.31 -4.31
C LYS A 192 -14.38 -22.92 -4.15
N TRP A 193 -14.75 -22.23 -3.09
CA TRP A 193 -14.46 -20.83 -2.91
C TRP A 193 -13.68 -20.58 -1.61
N PRO A 194 -12.72 -19.64 -1.63
CA PRO A 194 -11.89 -19.34 -0.47
C PRO A 194 -12.73 -18.78 0.69
N VAL A 195 -12.47 -19.23 1.90
CA VAL A 195 -13.04 -18.66 3.13
C VAL A 195 -12.00 -18.64 4.23
N ILE A 196 -12.16 -17.73 5.18
CA ILE A 196 -11.41 -17.70 6.42
C ILE A 196 -12.37 -18.02 7.58
N LEU A 197 -12.05 -19.06 8.32
CA LEU A 197 -12.81 -19.55 9.46
C LEU A 197 -12.03 -19.30 10.75
N ASP A 198 -12.75 -19.06 11.84
CA ASP A 198 -12.20 -19.04 13.19
C ASP A 198 -12.16 -20.43 13.83
N SER A 199 -11.66 -20.53 15.07
CA SER A 199 -11.53 -21.81 15.78
C SER A 199 -12.87 -22.48 16.12
N HIS A 200 -13.99 -21.75 16.05
CA HIS A 200 -15.35 -22.29 16.20
C HIS A 200 -16.00 -22.62 14.85
N GLY A 201 -15.27 -22.51 13.74
CA GLY A 201 -15.79 -22.76 12.39
C GLY A 201 -16.68 -21.65 11.84
N ARG A 202 -16.71 -20.46 12.47
CA ARG A 202 -17.48 -19.31 11.99
C ARG A 202 -16.72 -18.60 10.87
N VAL A 203 -17.45 -18.19 9.82
CA VAL A 203 -16.85 -17.43 8.72
C VAL A 203 -16.55 -16.00 9.18
N ILE A 204 -15.28 -15.61 9.10
CA ILE A 204 -14.86 -14.21 9.32
C ILE A 204 -14.74 -13.45 8.00
N SER A 205 -14.40 -14.14 6.90
CA SER A 205 -14.27 -13.55 5.58
C SER A 205 -14.56 -14.55 4.47
N PHE A 206 -15.16 -14.07 3.39
CA PHE A 206 -15.30 -14.74 2.11
C PHE A 206 -14.52 -13.95 1.04
N PRO A 207 -13.19 -14.12 0.93
CA PRO A 207 -12.39 -13.40 -0.05
C PRO A 207 -12.72 -13.79 -1.49
N PRO A 208 -12.45 -12.94 -2.48
CA PRO A 208 -12.23 -11.49 -2.38
C PRO A 208 -13.54 -10.69 -2.27
N ILE A 209 -14.64 -11.33 -1.87
CA ILE A 209 -16.00 -10.81 -2.02
C ILE A 209 -16.37 -9.91 -0.84
N ILE A 210 -16.46 -10.46 0.37
CA ILE A 210 -16.99 -9.73 1.52
C ILE A 210 -16.57 -10.33 2.87
N ASN A 211 -16.51 -9.48 3.89
CA ASN A 211 -16.28 -9.87 5.28
C ASN A 211 -17.60 -10.25 5.97
N SER A 212 -17.51 -10.93 7.12
CA SER A 212 -18.66 -11.21 7.97
C SER A 212 -19.05 -9.98 8.81
N GLU A 213 -20.36 -9.79 9.04
CA GLU A 213 -20.88 -8.79 9.99
C GLU A 213 -20.34 -9.04 11.41
N LEU A 214 -20.01 -10.29 11.75
CA LEU A 214 -19.42 -10.70 13.05
C LEU A 214 -18.19 -9.87 13.43
N THR A 215 -17.32 -9.61 12.46
CA THR A 215 -16.01 -8.96 12.65
C THR A 215 -15.99 -7.51 12.18
N LYS A 216 -17.16 -6.88 12.06
CA LYS A 216 -17.30 -5.52 11.58
C LYS A 216 -16.51 -4.54 12.45
N VAL A 217 -15.70 -3.72 11.78
CA VAL A 217 -14.97 -2.63 12.40
C VAL A 217 -15.94 -1.50 12.73
N THR A 218 -15.86 -0.99 13.97
CA THR A 218 -16.65 0.14 14.45
C THR A 218 -15.77 1.12 15.21
N GLN A 219 -16.31 2.26 15.63
CA GLN A 219 -15.60 3.21 16.51
C GLN A 219 -15.16 2.58 17.85
N LYS A 220 -15.79 1.48 18.28
CA LYS A 220 -15.44 0.78 19.52
C LYS A 220 -14.25 -0.16 19.34
N THR A 221 -13.95 -0.58 18.12
CA THR A 221 -12.83 -1.47 17.80
C THR A 221 -11.51 -0.80 18.20
N ARG A 222 -10.64 -1.57 18.87
CA ARG A 222 -9.32 -1.11 19.33
C ARG A 222 -8.17 -1.90 18.74
N ASN A 223 -8.46 -3.09 18.24
CA ASN A 223 -7.48 -3.99 17.67
C ASN A 223 -8.00 -4.48 16.32
N LEU A 224 -7.15 -4.45 15.30
CA LEU A 224 -7.50 -4.86 13.95
C LEU A 224 -6.72 -6.12 13.58
N PHE A 225 -7.42 -7.08 12.99
CA PHE A 225 -6.82 -8.14 12.21
C PHE A 225 -6.96 -7.78 10.73
N ILE A 226 -5.85 -7.81 10.01
CA ILE A 226 -5.80 -7.51 8.58
C ILE A 226 -5.35 -8.78 7.87
N ASP A 227 -6.19 -9.31 6.99
CA ASP A 227 -5.80 -10.34 6.03
C ASP A 227 -5.72 -9.77 4.62
N ILE A 228 -4.78 -10.27 3.83
CA ILE A 228 -4.68 -9.93 2.42
C ILE A 228 -4.51 -11.21 1.63
N THR A 229 -5.47 -11.49 0.75
CA THR A 229 -5.51 -12.68 -0.09
C THR A 229 -5.30 -12.32 -1.55
N GLY A 230 -4.82 -13.27 -2.34
CA GLY A 230 -4.55 -13.02 -3.75
C GLY A 230 -3.90 -14.16 -4.51
N THR A 231 -3.33 -13.78 -5.65
CA THR A 231 -2.66 -14.68 -6.59
C THR A 231 -1.18 -14.34 -6.77
N HIS A 232 -0.67 -13.31 -6.09
CA HIS A 232 0.69 -12.83 -6.24
C HIS A 232 1.28 -12.36 -4.90
N LEU A 233 2.02 -13.26 -4.24
CA LEU A 233 2.54 -13.08 -2.89
C LEU A 233 3.35 -11.78 -2.68
N PRO A 234 4.30 -11.38 -3.57
CA PRO A 234 5.05 -10.14 -3.36
C PRO A 234 4.17 -8.89 -3.31
N THR A 235 3.04 -8.87 -4.03
CA THR A 235 2.10 -7.74 -3.96
C THR A 235 1.26 -7.76 -2.68
N LEU A 236 0.97 -8.95 -2.15
CA LEU A 236 0.31 -9.12 -0.86
C LEU A 236 1.19 -8.61 0.28
N GLU A 237 2.44 -9.06 0.33
CA GLU A 237 3.45 -8.64 1.30
C GLU A 237 3.66 -7.12 1.25
N ALA A 238 3.83 -6.57 0.05
CA ALA A 238 3.91 -5.13 -0.18
C ALA A 238 2.71 -4.37 0.39
N THR A 239 1.49 -4.84 0.08
CA THR A 239 0.26 -4.20 0.54
C THR A 239 0.15 -4.25 2.06
N LEU A 240 0.48 -5.39 2.66
CA LEU A 240 0.45 -5.56 4.11
C LEU A 240 1.46 -4.62 4.76
N ASN A 241 2.70 -4.59 4.29
CA ASN A 241 3.75 -3.72 4.82
C ASN A 241 3.37 -2.25 4.73
N THR A 242 2.77 -1.82 3.62
CA THR A 242 2.25 -0.46 3.46
C THR A 242 1.19 -0.13 4.51
N LEU A 243 0.17 -0.98 4.68
CA LEU A 243 -0.88 -0.74 5.68
C LEU A 243 -0.32 -0.74 7.11
N MET A 244 0.50 -1.73 7.44
CA MET A 244 1.09 -1.89 8.77
C MET A 244 1.94 -0.68 9.15
N THR A 245 2.80 -0.19 8.24
CA THR A 245 3.61 1.01 8.49
C THR A 245 2.77 2.29 8.55
N SER A 246 1.67 2.41 7.80
CA SER A 246 0.72 3.53 7.96
C SER A 246 0.06 3.53 9.35
N PHE A 247 -0.32 2.38 9.90
CA PHE A 247 -0.83 2.32 11.27
C PHE A 247 0.23 2.63 12.33
N TRP A 248 1.48 2.25 12.08
CA TRP A 248 2.61 2.61 12.94
C TRP A 248 2.82 4.12 13.02
N GLU A 249 2.66 4.87 11.92
CA GLU A 249 2.70 6.35 11.93
C GLU A 249 1.64 6.98 12.85
N ARG A 250 0.54 6.26 13.12
CA ARG A 250 -0.50 6.67 14.08
C ARG A 250 -0.17 6.27 15.53
N GLY A 251 1.03 5.76 15.79
CA GLY A 251 1.46 5.29 17.11
C GLY A 251 0.83 3.95 17.51
N CYS A 252 0.27 3.19 16.56
CA CYS A 252 -0.25 1.86 16.85
C CYS A 252 0.91 0.86 17.04
N ARG A 253 0.68 -0.17 17.85
CA ARG A 253 1.63 -1.29 17.97
C ARG A 253 1.32 -2.32 16.90
N LEU A 254 2.36 -2.85 16.27
CA LEU A 254 2.24 -3.87 15.24
C LEU A 254 2.52 -5.24 15.85
N GLU A 255 1.70 -6.22 15.50
CA GLU A 255 1.85 -7.60 15.94
C GLU A 255 1.89 -8.54 14.73
N ALA A 256 2.80 -9.50 14.81
CA ALA A 256 3.02 -10.50 13.79
C ALA A 256 2.08 -11.70 13.94
N VAL A 257 1.72 -12.30 12.81
CA VAL A 257 0.89 -13.50 12.71
C VAL A 257 1.68 -14.59 11.99
N ARG A 258 1.65 -15.81 12.52
CA ARG A 258 2.18 -16.98 11.81
C ARG A 258 1.15 -17.46 10.81
N VAL A 259 1.44 -17.30 9.53
CA VAL A 259 0.59 -17.73 8.42
C VAL A 259 1.22 -18.96 7.75
N GLY A 260 0.63 -20.12 7.96
CA GLY A 260 1.22 -21.40 7.57
C GLY A 260 2.61 -21.59 8.20
N LYS A 261 3.67 -21.50 7.38
CA LYS A 261 5.07 -21.66 7.81
C LYS A 261 5.85 -20.35 7.94
N ARG A 262 5.23 -19.20 7.64
CA ARG A 262 5.89 -17.89 7.60
C ARG A 262 5.31 -16.95 8.66
N ILE A 263 6.07 -15.94 9.04
CA ILE A 263 5.64 -14.89 9.97
C ILE A 263 5.46 -13.60 9.17
N TYR A 264 4.34 -12.92 9.37
CA TYR A 264 4.01 -11.67 8.68
C TYR A 264 3.54 -10.60 9.69
N PRO A 265 3.66 -9.31 9.36
CA PRO A 265 4.39 -8.77 8.20
C PRO A 265 5.91 -8.99 8.35
N ASP A 266 6.62 -9.00 7.22
CA ASP A 266 8.08 -8.87 7.21
C ASP A 266 8.42 -7.38 6.99
N LEU A 267 8.77 -6.71 8.09
CA LEU A 267 9.11 -5.28 8.08
C LEU A 267 10.63 -5.03 8.10
N ASN A 268 11.44 -6.04 7.78
CA ASN A 268 12.87 -5.85 7.67
C ASN A 268 13.21 -4.96 6.47
N PRO A 269 14.06 -3.94 6.64
CA PRO A 269 14.49 -3.11 5.53
C PRO A 269 15.40 -3.88 4.58
N ARG A 270 15.30 -3.58 3.29
CA ARG A 270 16.22 -4.10 2.27
C ARG A 270 17.45 -3.20 2.19
N LYS A 271 18.59 -3.76 1.74
CA LYS A 271 19.81 -2.99 1.51
C LYS A 271 20.22 -3.09 0.05
N LEU A 272 20.56 -1.96 -0.56
CA LEU A 272 21.01 -1.87 -1.94
C LEU A 272 22.25 -0.98 -2.03
N ARG A 273 23.25 -1.42 -2.81
CA ARG A 273 24.47 -0.64 -3.03
C ARG A 273 24.21 0.43 -4.10
N LEU A 274 24.73 1.63 -3.86
CA LEU A 274 24.74 2.73 -4.83
C LEU A 274 26.18 3.05 -5.22
N ASP A 275 26.53 2.95 -6.52
CA ASP A 275 27.81 3.48 -7.01
C ASP A 275 27.65 4.98 -7.32
N LEU A 276 28.28 5.81 -6.49
CA LEU A 276 28.24 7.28 -6.64
C LEU A 276 28.78 7.74 -8.00
N ARG A 277 29.77 7.05 -8.57
CA ARG A 277 30.32 7.42 -9.89
C ARG A 277 29.31 7.15 -11.00
N TYR A 278 28.55 6.07 -10.87
CA TYR A 278 27.45 5.76 -11.79
C TYR A 278 26.34 6.82 -11.70
N ALA A 279 25.93 7.17 -10.48
CA ALA A 279 24.92 8.22 -10.25
C ALA A 279 25.37 9.58 -10.83
N ASN A 280 26.57 10.03 -10.49
CA ASN A 280 27.14 11.28 -11.00
C ASN A 280 27.24 11.31 -12.52
N LYS A 281 27.66 10.21 -13.15
CA LYS A 281 27.74 10.11 -14.61
C LYS A 281 26.36 10.23 -15.28
N LEU A 282 25.33 9.63 -14.71
CA LEU A 282 23.98 9.68 -15.29
C LEU A 282 23.29 11.03 -15.08
N LEU A 283 23.48 11.62 -13.90
CA LEU A 283 22.88 12.90 -13.53
C LEU A 283 23.69 14.10 -14.05
N ASP A 284 24.90 13.86 -14.56
CA ASP A 284 25.87 14.91 -14.93
C ASP A 284 26.15 15.87 -13.75
N LEU A 285 26.34 15.28 -12.56
CA LEU A 285 26.62 15.97 -11.30
C LEU A 285 27.98 15.52 -10.73
N ASP A 286 28.49 16.25 -9.74
CA ASP A 286 29.68 15.88 -8.97
C ASP A 286 29.36 15.75 -7.46
N LEU A 287 28.30 15.00 -7.15
CA LEU A 287 27.88 14.74 -5.77
C LEU A 287 29.00 14.03 -5.00
N LYS A 288 29.19 14.45 -3.76
CA LYS A 288 30.18 13.90 -2.84
C LYS A 288 29.52 12.95 -1.84
N PRO A 289 30.27 12.00 -1.24
CA PRO A 289 29.69 11.00 -0.34
C PRO A 289 28.89 11.58 0.85
N TRP A 290 29.29 12.75 1.36
CA TRP A 290 28.59 13.41 2.47
C TRP A 290 27.24 14.02 2.06
N GLU A 291 27.00 14.27 0.76
CA GLU A 291 25.75 14.83 0.24
C GLU A 291 24.69 13.75 0.01
N LEU A 292 25.11 12.48 -0.11
CA LEU A 292 24.19 11.37 -0.39
C LEU A 292 23.17 11.15 0.73
N LYS A 293 23.62 11.17 1.99
CA LYS A 293 22.75 10.85 3.12
C LYS A 293 21.57 11.83 3.23
N PRO A 294 21.76 13.16 3.24
CA PRO A 294 20.64 14.10 3.24
C PRO A 294 19.68 13.93 2.06
N LEU A 295 20.19 13.69 0.84
CA LEU A 295 19.36 13.50 -0.35
C LEU A 295 18.49 12.23 -0.25
N LEU A 296 19.09 11.11 0.15
CA LEU A 296 18.38 9.84 0.33
C LEU A 296 17.37 9.94 1.48
N GLU A 297 17.72 10.64 2.57
CA GLU A 297 16.81 10.85 3.70
C GLU A 297 15.57 11.66 3.30
N ARG A 298 15.70 12.66 2.42
CA ARG A 298 14.54 13.40 1.86
C ARG A 298 13.57 12.48 1.14
N MET A 299 14.07 11.43 0.53
CA MET A 299 13.25 10.44 -0.16
C MET A 299 12.74 9.31 0.75
N GLY A 300 12.99 9.44 2.04
CA GLY A 300 12.58 8.47 3.04
C GLY A 300 13.45 7.22 3.10
N LEU A 301 14.68 7.29 2.59
CA LEU A 301 15.64 6.19 2.57
C LEU A 301 16.74 6.40 3.62
N GLY A 302 17.25 5.32 4.19
CA GLY A 302 18.44 5.37 5.05
C GLY A 302 19.72 5.23 4.23
N TYR A 303 20.85 5.67 4.80
CA TYR A 303 22.17 5.46 4.21
C TYR A 303 23.21 5.18 5.28
N GLU A 304 23.87 4.03 5.18
CA GLU A 304 24.88 3.58 6.12
C GLU A 304 25.96 2.74 5.40
N ASN A 305 27.23 3.03 5.66
CA ASN A 305 28.37 2.25 5.16
C ASN A 305 28.34 1.95 3.65
N GLY A 306 27.92 2.92 2.83
CA GLY A 306 27.84 2.76 1.37
C GLY A 306 26.61 1.98 0.86
N MET A 307 25.70 1.61 1.76
CA MET A 307 24.46 0.89 1.45
C MET A 307 23.27 1.80 1.71
N VAL A 308 22.35 1.86 0.74
CA VAL A 308 21.04 2.47 0.92
C VAL A 308 20.12 1.48 1.62
N ILE A 309 19.45 1.94 2.67
CA ILE A 309 18.51 1.17 3.46
C ILE A 309 17.10 1.54 3.02
N ILE A 310 16.41 0.58 2.43
CA ILE A 310 15.11 0.73 1.79
C ILE A 310 14.03 0.23 2.77
N PRO A 311 13.10 1.10 3.21
CA PRO A 311 11.99 0.70 4.07
C PRO A 311 11.12 -0.39 3.43
N PRO A 312 10.44 -1.24 4.22
CA PRO A 312 9.68 -2.38 3.72
C PRO A 312 8.44 -2.00 2.88
N TYR A 313 7.99 -0.75 2.92
CA TYR A 313 6.89 -0.23 2.09
C TYR A 313 7.35 0.32 0.73
N ARG A 314 8.66 0.52 0.51
CA ARG A 314 9.23 0.97 -0.78
C ARG A 314 9.52 -0.24 -1.67
N ILE A 315 8.58 -0.52 -2.56
CA ILE A 315 8.60 -1.71 -3.44
C ILE A 315 9.09 -1.42 -4.85
N ASP A 316 9.08 -0.16 -5.22
CA ASP A 316 9.52 0.39 -6.49
C ASP A 316 11.04 0.32 -6.68
N ILE A 317 11.81 0.36 -5.59
CA ILE A 317 13.27 0.30 -5.64
C ILE A 317 13.72 -1.16 -5.83
N MET A 318 14.16 -1.49 -7.04
CA MET A 318 14.64 -2.82 -7.44
C MET A 318 16.10 -2.80 -7.90
N HIS A 319 16.58 -1.67 -8.40
CA HIS A 319 17.91 -1.51 -8.99
C HIS A 319 18.51 -0.15 -8.60
N GLN A 320 19.84 -0.01 -8.73
CA GLN A 320 20.52 1.25 -8.38
C GLN A 320 20.05 2.45 -9.22
N ILE A 321 19.47 2.21 -10.40
CA ILE A 321 18.92 3.28 -11.25
C ILE A 321 17.71 3.96 -10.57
N ASP A 322 16.90 3.21 -9.84
CA ASP A 322 15.78 3.77 -9.08
C ASP A 322 16.32 4.69 -7.98
N LEU A 323 17.45 4.33 -7.35
CA LEU A 323 18.13 5.22 -6.40
C LEU A 323 18.71 6.49 -7.05
N VAL A 324 19.10 6.42 -8.33
CA VAL A 324 19.56 7.60 -9.08
C VAL A 324 18.39 8.55 -9.34
N GLU A 325 17.20 8.03 -9.64
CA GLU A 325 15.97 8.82 -9.73
C GLU A 325 15.65 9.51 -8.40
N GLU A 326 15.73 8.78 -7.28
CA GLU A 326 15.52 9.34 -5.94
C GLU A 326 16.49 10.49 -5.64
N LEU A 327 17.77 10.35 -6.03
CA LEU A 327 18.74 11.43 -5.91
C LEU A 327 18.39 12.64 -6.79
N ALA A 328 17.93 12.43 -8.02
CA ALA A 328 17.53 13.51 -8.91
C ALA A 328 16.34 14.30 -8.35
N ILE A 329 15.33 13.59 -7.82
CA ILE A 329 14.16 14.20 -7.19
C ILE A 329 14.57 15.01 -5.95
N ALA A 330 15.39 14.43 -5.07
CA ALA A 330 15.84 15.09 -3.84
C ALA A 330 16.78 16.28 -4.09
N TYR A 331 17.58 16.20 -5.15
CA TYR A 331 18.42 17.30 -5.62
C TYR A 331 17.55 18.41 -6.22
N GLY A 332 16.45 18.04 -6.87
CA GLY A 332 15.45 18.92 -7.44
C GLY A 332 15.74 19.20 -8.92
N TYR A 333 14.79 18.84 -9.79
CA TYR A 333 14.99 18.98 -11.25
C TYR A 333 15.30 20.41 -11.74
N HIS A 334 14.88 21.43 -10.98
CA HIS A 334 15.18 22.83 -11.30
C HIS A 334 16.66 23.21 -11.13
N ASN A 335 17.46 22.38 -10.45
CA ASN A 335 18.89 22.59 -10.25
C ASN A 335 19.75 21.97 -11.35
N PHE A 336 19.15 21.28 -12.33
CA PHE A 336 19.86 20.74 -13.48
C PHE A 336 19.95 21.79 -14.58
N GLU A 337 21.15 21.99 -15.11
CA GLU A 337 21.38 22.85 -16.26
C GLU A 337 21.09 22.09 -17.57
N PRO A 338 20.11 22.52 -18.39
CA PRO A 338 19.84 21.87 -19.66
C PRO A 338 21.03 21.99 -20.62
N LYS A 339 21.49 20.86 -21.16
CA LYS A 339 22.58 20.82 -22.14
C LYS A 339 22.10 20.24 -23.46
N ILE A 340 22.55 20.82 -24.58
CA ILE A 340 22.29 20.28 -25.91
C ILE A 340 23.26 19.13 -26.16
N PRO A 341 22.78 17.91 -26.49
CA PRO A 341 23.67 16.80 -26.81
C PRO A 341 24.45 17.09 -28.09
N GLN A 342 25.78 16.99 -28.03
CA GLN A 342 26.67 17.20 -29.17
C GLN A 342 26.74 15.94 -30.06
N ILE A 343 25.61 15.52 -30.60
CA ILE A 343 25.49 14.34 -31.47
C ILE A 343 25.08 14.82 -32.88
N PRO A 344 25.99 14.83 -33.87
CA PRO A 344 25.62 15.17 -35.23
C PRO A 344 24.74 14.07 -35.83
N THR A 345 23.56 14.43 -36.30
CA THR A 345 22.63 13.49 -36.96
C THR A 345 22.16 14.04 -38.29
N LEU A 346 22.17 13.21 -39.33
CA LEU A 346 21.54 13.52 -40.61
C LEU A 346 20.11 13.00 -40.60
N ALA A 347 19.13 13.88 -40.66
CA ALA A 347 17.73 13.50 -40.77
C ALA A 347 17.40 13.07 -42.21
N LYS A 348 16.60 12.00 -42.38
CA LYS A 348 16.02 11.59 -43.67
C LYS A 348 14.50 11.65 -43.58
N ARG A 349 13.85 12.15 -44.62
CA ARG A 349 12.38 12.12 -44.76
C ARG A 349 11.91 10.67 -44.91
N LEU A 350 10.86 10.29 -44.19
CA LEU A 350 10.14 9.03 -44.46
C LEU A 350 9.49 9.09 -45.85
N GLU A 351 9.71 8.07 -46.68
CA GLU A 351 9.33 8.07 -48.10
C GLU A 351 7.82 7.96 -48.37
N ARG A 352 6.97 7.71 -47.35
CA ARG A 352 5.52 7.56 -47.54
C ARG A 352 4.73 8.09 -46.33
N ASN A 353 4.13 9.27 -46.49
CA ASN A 353 2.90 9.63 -45.78
C ASN A 353 1.79 9.59 -46.83
N GLU A 354 1.17 8.42 -47.03
CA GLU A 354 -0.13 8.37 -47.70
C GLU A 354 -1.16 8.87 -46.69
N VAL A 355 -1.59 10.12 -46.86
CA VAL A 355 -2.85 10.57 -46.28
C VAL A 355 -3.93 9.79 -47.02
N ILE A 356 -4.58 8.87 -46.32
CA ILE A 356 -5.81 8.25 -46.82
C ILE A 356 -6.90 9.30 -46.57
N ASP A 357 -7.26 10.05 -47.60
CA ASP A 357 -8.45 10.93 -47.61
C ASP A 357 -9.75 10.10 -47.63
#